data_AF-A0A1N7PXF8-F1
#
_entry.id   AF-A0A1N7PXF8-F1
#
_cell.length_a   1.000
_cell.length_b   1.000
_cell.length_c   1.000
_cell.angle_alpha   90.00
_cell.angle_beta   90.00
_cell.angle_gamma   90.00
#
_symmetry.space_group_name_H-M   'P 1'
#
loop_
_entity.id
_entity.type
_entity.pdbx_description
1 polymer ?
#
loop_
_entity_poly.entity_id
_entity_poly.type
_entity_poly.pdbx_seq_one_letter_code
_entity_poly.pdbx_strand_id
1 'polypeptide(L)'
;MAITSANQLELLQTAEAVAREKMIDPDLVIQAMEDSLARAAKSRYGAEMDIRVKIDRKTGRAAFSRVRTVVEDDAVENHHAQLTVKQAKSYLRDPQVGDEVVDEVPPVDLGRIAAQSAKQVILQKVREAERDRQYEEFKDRVGTILNGTVKREEYGNIIVDIGRGEGILRRNDKIGRESYRIGDRIRAFVKDVRREARGPQVFLSRTAPEFMMALFKMEVPEIYDGIIEIKACARDPGSRAKIAVISYDNSIDPVGACVGMRGSRVQAVVNELQGEKIDIIPWNQDVATFLVNALQPAEVSKVVFDEDASKIEVVVPDEQLSLAIGRRGQNVRLASQLTGLDIDILTEADESARRQAEFAERTRLFMDTLDVDEMMAQLLVSEGFTNLEEVAYVEVDELLAIDGFDESTAGELQARARDCLEEQARKAMEAARALGVEDSLVEFQGLTPQMLEALGKEGIKTLEDFATCADWELAGGWTTENGQRKKDDGILESFDMSLEEAQTLIMTARVMLGWVDPTELEPEAVEAEETEEDEA
;
A
#
# COMPACT_ATOMS: atom_id res chain seq x y z
N MET A 1 40.63 -40.80 -39.07
CA MET A 1 40.30 -39.63 -38.22
C MET A 1 39.80 -38.47 -39.08
N ALA A 2 38.56 -38.53 -39.60
CA ALA A 2 38.01 -37.43 -40.44
C ALA A 2 36.47 -37.41 -40.47
N ILE A 3 35.79 -37.83 -39.40
CA ILE A 3 34.30 -37.89 -39.35
C ILE A 3 33.72 -36.96 -38.27
N THR A 4 34.54 -36.34 -37.41
CA THR A 4 34.05 -35.52 -36.29
C THR A 4 34.01 -34.01 -36.55
N SER A 5 34.71 -33.48 -37.56
CA SER A 5 34.79 -32.02 -37.78
C SER A 5 33.57 -31.42 -38.48
N ALA A 6 32.87 -32.17 -39.34
CA ALA A 6 31.74 -31.66 -40.12
C ALA A 6 30.53 -31.33 -39.22
N ASN A 7 30.32 -32.09 -38.15
CA ASN A 7 29.15 -31.95 -37.28
C ASN A 7 29.21 -30.72 -36.35
N GLN A 8 30.41 -30.17 -36.09
CA GLN A 8 30.59 -29.04 -35.17
C GLN A 8 30.29 -27.69 -35.86
N LEU A 9 30.72 -27.53 -37.11
CA LEU A 9 30.42 -26.33 -37.90
C LEU A 9 28.93 -26.25 -38.24
N GLU A 10 28.31 -27.38 -38.61
CA GLU A 10 26.87 -27.45 -38.87
C GLU A 10 26.04 -27.10 -37.63
N LEU A 11 26.49 -27.52 -36.44
CA LEU A 11 25.83 -27.20 -35.18
C LEU A 11 25.91 -25.71 -34.84
N LEU A 12 27.06 -25.07 -35.08
CA LEU A 12 27.22 -23.62 -34.91
C LEU A 12 26.37 -22.83 -35.90
N GLN A 13 26.36 -23.22 -37.18
CA GLN A 13 25.52 -22.60 -38.20
C GLN A 13 24.03 -22.75 -37.91
N THR A 14 23.61 -23.91 -37.40
CA THR A 14 22.21 -24.15 -36.98
C THR A 14 21.87 -23.28 -35.77
N ALA A 15 22.77 -23.16 -34.79
CA ALA A 15 22.57 -22.31 -33.63
C ALA A 15 22.42 -20.83 -34.03
N GLU A 16 23.27 -20.34 -34.94
CA GLU A 16 23.16 -18.98 -35.48
C GLU A 16 21.87 -18.76 -36.28
N ALA A 17 21.46 -19.74 -37.10
CA ALA A 17 20.22 -19.64 -37.87
C ALA A 17 18.99 -19.55 -36.96
N VAL A 18 18.92 -20.39 -35.93
CA VAL A 18 17.84 -20.35 -34.92
C VAL A 18 17.87 -19.05 -34.12
N ALA A 19 19.05 -18.55 -33.75
CA ALA A 19 19.19 -17.27 -33.06
C ALA A 19 18.64 -16.12 -33.91
N ARG A 20 18.99 -16.06 -35.21
CA ARG A 20 18.49 -15.03 -36.14
C ARG A 20 16.99 -15.16 -36.39
N GLU A 21 16.47 -16.37 -36.57
CA GLU A 21 15.01 -16.60 -36.72
C GLU A 21 14.23 -16.09 -35.51
N LYS A 22 14.80 -16.24 -34.31
CA LYS A 22 14.21 -15.79 -33.06
C LYS A 22 14.60 -14.37 -32.65
N MET A 23 15.29 -13.61 -33.50
CA MET A 23 15.79 -12.25 -33.23
C MET A 23 16.62 -12.14 -31.95
N ILE A 24 17.48 -13.14 -31.70
CA ILE A 24 18.43 -13.20 -30.60
C ILE A 24 19.82 -12.90 -31.17
N ASP A 25 20.63 -12.14 -30.45
CA ASP A 25 22.02 -11.93 -30.82
C ASP A 25 22.76 -13.29 -30.84
N PRO A 26 23.32 -13.71 -32.00
CA PRO A 26 24.08 -14.94 -32.10
C PRO A 26 25.27 -15.00 -31.12
N ASP A 27 25.84 -13.86 -30.76
CA ASP A 27 27.01 -13.79 -29.88
C ASP A 27 26.66 -14.25 -28.45
N LEU A 28 25.47 -13.90 -27.96
CA LEU A 28 24.97 -14.33 -26.65
C LEU A 28 24.74 -15.85 -26.59
N VAL A 29 24.35 -16.45 -27.73
CA VAL A 29 24.15 -17.91 -27.82
C VAL A 29 25.50 -18.63 -27.82
N ILE A 30 26.50 -18.11 -28.54
CA ILE A 30 27.84 -18.68 -28.59
C ILE A 30 28.52 -18.60 -27.20
N GLN A 31 28.44 -17.45 -26.52
CA GLN A 31 28.95 -17.30 -25.16
C GLN A 31 28.30 -18.29 -24.18
N ALA A 32 26.98 -18.46 -24.26
CA ALA A 32 26.29 -19.40 -23.40
C ALA A 32 26.66 -20.88 -23.72
N MET A 33 26.99 -21.18 -24.98
CA MET A 33 27.52 -22.50 -25.37
C MET A 33 28.93 -22.71 -24.81
N GLU A 34 29.79 -21.70 -24.86
CA GLU A 34 31.12 -21.70 -24.23
C GLU A 34 31.03 -22.00 -22.73
N ASP A 35 30.15 -21.30 -22.01
CA ASP A 35 29.91 -21.50 -20.58
C ASP A 35 29.41 -22.91 -20.25
N SER A 36 28.54 -23.46 -21.09
CA SER A 36 27.99 -24.80 -20.89
C SER A 36 29.04 -25.89 -21.13
N LEU A 37 29.87 -25.72 -22.17
CA LEU A 37 31.00 -26.60 -22.44
C LEU A 37 32.07 -26.49 -21.34
N ALA A 38 32.31 -25.29 -20.81
CA ALA A 38 33.20 -25.06 -19.67
C ALA A 38 32.71 -25.83 -18.43
N ARG A 39 31.42 -25.75 -18.09
CA ARG A 39 30.84 -26.52 -16.98
C ARG A 39 30.95 -28.03 -17.20
N ALA A 40 30.69 -28.50 -18.42
CA ALA A 40 30.84 -29.91 -18.76
C ALA A 40 32.29 -30.39 -18.64
N ALA A 41 33.26 -29.55 -19.02
CA ALA A 41 34.68 -29.82 -18.87
C ALA A 41 35.11 -29.84 -17.40
N LYS A 42 34.63 -28.90 -16.58
CA LYS A 42 34.86 -28.88 -15.12
C LYS A 42 34.40 -30.18 -14.45
N SER A 43 33.26 -30.73 -14.86
CA SER A 43 32.79 -32.03 -14.35
C SER A 43 33.70 -33.21 -14.67
N ARG A 44 34.54 -33.14 -15.72
CA ARG A 44 35.47 -34.23 -16.09
C ARG A 44 36.89 -34.02 -15.58
N TYR A 45 37.41 -32.80 -15.62
CA TYR A 45 38.77 -32.49 -15.19
C TYR A 45 38.89 -32.22 -13.70
N GLY A 46 37.81 -31.77 -13.06
CA GLY A 46 37.77 -31.39 -11.65
C GLY A 46 36.99 -30.09 -11.47
N ALA A 47 36.02 -30.10 -10.55
CA ALA A 47 35.12 -28.97 -10.33
C ALA A 47 35.87 -27.71 -9.85
N GLU A 48 37.04 -27.90 -9.22
CA GLU A 48 37.87 -26.85 -8.64
C GLU A 48 38.79 -26.16 -9.67
N MET A 49 38.91 -26.68 -10.89
CA MET A 49 39.72 -26.04 -11.94
C MET A 49 38.92 -24.94 -12.64
N ASP A 50 39.53 -23.78 -12.89
CA ASP A 50 38.94 -22.80 -13.79
C ASP A 50 39.25 -23.17 -15.25
N ILE A 51 38.21 -23.53 -15.99
CA ILE A 51 38.30 -23.95 -17.39
C ILE A 51 37.42 -22.99 -18.17
N ARG A 52 38.03 -22.31 -19.13
CA ARG A 52 37.36 -21.44 -20.09
C ARG A 52 37.38 -22.12 -21.45
N VAL A 53 36.31 -21.92 -22.21
CA VAL A 53 36.16 -22.48 -23.55
C VAL A 53 35.97 -21.33 -24.51
N LYS A 54 36.66 -21.36 -25.65
CA LYS A 54 36.39 -20.47 -26.77
C LYS A 54 36.05 -21.27 -28.01
N ILE A 55 34.98 -20.88 -28.69
CA ILE A 55 34.55 -21.49 -29.95
C ILE A 55 34.97 -20.57 -31.09
N ASP A 56 35.79 -21.09 -32.02
CA ASP A 56 36.12 -20.36 -33.24
C ASP A 56 34.92 -20.36 -34.19
N ARG A 57 34.42 -19.16 -34.52
CA ARG A 57 33.24 -18.96 -35.39
C ARG A 57 33.42 -19.50 -36.80
N LYS A 58 34.65 -19.54 -37.33
CA LYS A 58 34.90 -20.00 -38.71
C LYS A 58 35.02 -21.50 -38.80
N THR A 59 35.58 -22.14 -37.78
CA THR A 59 35.92 -23.57 -37.81
C THR A 59 34.99 -24.43 -36.94
N GLY A 60 34.22 -23.82 -36.04
CA GLY A 60 33.34 -24.50 -35.08
C GLY A 60 34.10 -25.27 -33.99
N ARG A 61 35.43 -25.14 -33.93
CA ARG A 61 36.27 -25.87 -32.97
C ARG A 61 36.29 -25.16 -31.63
N ALA A 62 36.02 -25.91 -30.57
CA ALA A 62 36.13 -25.45 -29.19
C ALA A 62 37.56 -25.68 -28.67
N ALA A 63 38.24 -24.60 -28.28
CA ALA A 63 39.51 -24.64 -27.58
C ALA A 63 39.26 -24.57 -26.07
N PHE A 64 39.85 -25.50 -25.31
CA PHE A 64 39.72 -25.58 -23.86
C PHE A 64 40.99 -25.05 -23.23
N SER A 65 40.85 -24.08 -22.32
CA SER A 65 41.97 -23.47 -21.63
C SER A 65 41.73 -23.50 -20.14
N ARG A 66 42.70 -24.00 -19.38
CA ARG A 66 42.72 -23.88 -17.93
C ARG A 66 43.34 -22.53 -17.60
N VAL A 67 42.62 -21.72 -16.82
CA VAL A 67 43.10 -20.42 -16.35
C VAL A 67 43.50 -20.56 -14.89
N ARG A 68 44.68 -20.07 -14.54
CA ARG A 68 45.17 -19.99 -13.17
C ARG A 68 45.51 -18.54 -12.84
N THR A 69 44.83 -17.96 -11.86
CA THR A 69 45.00 -16.56 -11.48
C THR A 69 46.11 -16.41 -10.43
N VAL A 70 46.99 -15.43 -10.60
CA VAL A 70 48.06 -15.15 -9.66
C VAL A 70 47.52 -14.35 -8.48
N VAL A 71 47.70 -14.85 -7.26
CA VAL A 71 47.23 -14.23 -6.01
C VAL A 71 48.39 -14.09 -5.01
N GLU A 72 48.18 -13.31 -3.96
CA GLU A 72 49.13 -13.18 -2.85
C GLU A 72 49.25 -14.49 -2.06
N ASP A 73 50.42 -14.73 -1.45
CA ASP A 73 50.72 -15.98 -0.73
C ASP A 73 49.68 -16.30 0.36
N ASP A 74 49.11 -15.28 1.00
CA ASP A 74 48.16 -15.42 2.12
C ASP A 74 46.68 -15.45 1.66
N ALA A 75 46.41 -15.22 0.37
CA ALA A 75 45.07 -15.13 -0.22
C ALA A 75 44.71 -16.32 -1.13
N VAL A 76 45.47 -17.43 -1.05
CA VAL A 76 45.21 -18.65 -1.83
C VAL A 76 44.07 -19.45 -1.17
N GLU A 77 42.90 -19.46 -1.80
CA GLU A 77 41.74 -20.25 -1.38
C GLU A 77 41.61 -21.55 -2.18
N ASN A 78 42.00 -21.54 -3.46
CA ASN A 78 41.87 -22.69 -4.35
C ASN A 78 43.19 -23.00 -5.07
N HIS A 79 43.89 -24.03 -4.59
CA HIS A 79 45.18 -24.48 -5.14
C HIS A 79 45.13 -24.98 -6.59
N HIS A 80 43.94 -25.28 -7.14
CA HIS A 80 43.76 -25.74 -8.52
C HIS A 80 43.51 -24.61 -9.52
N ALA A 81 43.00 -23.46 -9.06
CA ALA A 81 42.68 -22.31 -9.90
C ALA A 81 43.56 -21.08 -9.60
N GLN A 82 44.35 -21.09 -8.53
CA GLN A 82 45.20 -19.98 -8.13
C GLN A 82 46.67 -20.39 -8.03
N LEU A 83 47.57 -19.45 -8.31
CA LEU A 83 49.01 -19.59 -8.16
C LEU A 83 49.56 -18.44 -7.32
N THR A 84 50.57 -18.71 -6.51
CA THR A 84 51.31 -17.62 -5.88
C THR A 84 52.23 -16.92 -6.88
N VAL A 85 52.60 -15.66 -6.59
CA VAL A 85 53.60 -14.91 -7.40
C VAL A 85 54.90 -15.71 -7.56
N LYS A 86 55.31 -16.46 -6.52
CA LYS A 86 56.48 -17.35 -6.58
C LYS A 86 56.31 -18.52 -7.56
N GLN A 87 55.14 -19.14 -7.57
CA GLN A 87 54.82 -20.25 -8.47
C GLN A 87 54.56 -19.78 -9.91
N ALA A 88 54.04 -18.57 -10.10
CA ALA A 88 53.77 -17.99 -11.41
C ALA A 88 55.06 -17.67 -12.20
N LYS A 89 56.20 -17.45 -11.52
CA LYS A 89 57.50 -17.14 -12.15
C LYS A 89 58.03 -18.23 -13.07
N SER A 90 57.59 -19.48 -12.93
CA SER A 90 57.96 -20.55 -13.86
C SER A 90 57.21 -20.49 -15.20
N TYR A 91 56.12 -19.73 -15.26
CA TYR A 91 55.25 -19.62 -16.44
C TYR A 91 55.28 -18.21 -17.05
N LEU A 92 55.46 -17.17 -16.23
CA LEU A 92 55.51 -15.76 -16.62
C LEU A 92 56.85 -15.14 -16.24
N ARG A 93 57.37 -14.24 -17.09
CA ARG A 93 58.68 -13.61 -16.91
C ARG A 93 58.71 -12.61 -15.74
N ASP A 94 57.59 -11.93 -15.48
CA ASP A 94 57.42 -11.01 -14.36
C ASP A 94 55.94 -11.00 -13.89
N PRO A 95 55.52 -11.98 -13.07
CA PRO A 95 54.12 -12.13 -12.67
C PRO A 95 53.73 -11.12 -11.59
N GLN A 96 52.61 -10.46 -11.80
CA GLN A 96 51.94 -9.59 -10.82
C GLN A 96 50.68 -10.25 -10.26
N VAL A 97 50.24 -9.81 -9.09
CA VAL A 97 48.96 -10.23 -8.52
C VAL A 97 47.85 -9.78 -9.48
N GLY A 98 46.97 -10.71 -9.86
CA GLY A 98 45.93 -10.50 -10.86
C GLY A 98 46.24 -11.04 -12.26
N ASP A 99 47.50 -11.44 -12.54
CA ASP A 99 47.85 -12.03 -13.84
C ASP A 99 47.18 -13.41 -14.04
N GLU A 100 46.89 -13.75 -15.30
CA GLU A 100 46.30 -15.04 -15.66
C GLU A 100 47.29 -15.92 -16.43
N VAL A 101 47.57 -17.12 -15.91
CA VAL A 101 48.31 -18.17 -16.61
C VAL A 101 47.32 -19.07 -17.34
N VAL A 102 47.38 -19.05 -18.67
CA VAL A 102 46.47 -19.81 -19.54
C VAL A 102 47.19 -21.03 -20.10
N ASP A 103 46.77 -22.23 -19.71
CA ASP A 103 47.29 -23.48 -20.27
C ASP A 103 46.24 -24.13 -21.19
N GLU A 104 46.64 -24.57 -22.38
CA GLU A 104 45.75 -25.34 -23.24
C GLU A 104 45.57 -26.77 -22.69
N VAL A 105 44.32 -27.18 -22.53
CA VAL A 105 43.95 -28.51 -22.04
C VAL A 105 43.52 -29.36 -23.23
N PRO A 106 43.88 -30.67 -23.28
CA PRO A 106 43.42 -31.54 -24.34
C PRO A 106 41.89 -31.44 -24.53
N PRO A 107 41.39 -31.43 -25.77
CA PRO A 107 39.95 -31.37 -25.99
C PRO A 107 39.29 -32.64 -25.43
N VAL A 108 38.26 -32.45 -24.61
CA VAL A 108 37.44 -33.56 -24.12
C VAL A 108 36.56 -34.04 -25.26
N ASP A 109 36.53 -35.36 -25.50
CA ASP A 109 35.49 -35.97 -26.32
C ASP A 109 34.13 -35.85 -25.60
N LEU A 110 33.52 -34.68 -25.77
CA LEU A 110 32.19 -34.36 -25.29
C LEU A 110 31.11 -34.85 -26.26
N GLY A 111 31.47 -35.34 -27.47
CA GLY A 111 30.62 -36.03 -28.43
C GLY A 111 29.13 -35.65 -28.36
N ARG A 112 28.31 -36.55 -27.80
CA ARG A 112 26.86 -36.40 -27.64
C ARG A 112 26.45 -35.38 -26.55
N ILE A 113 27.25 -35.23 -25.51
CA ILE A 113 27.00 -34.32 -24.37
C ILE A 113 27.08 -32.86 -24.83
N ALA A 114 28.06 -32.51 -25.67
CA ALA A 114 28.20 -31.17 -26.24
C ALA A 114 26.96 -30.78 -27.06
N ALA A 115 26.45 -31.69 -27.90
CA ALA A 115 25.25 -31.43 -28.70
C ALA A 115 23.98 -31.29 -27.84
N GLN A 116 23.83 -32.10 -26.78
CA GLN A 116 22.70 -32.00 -25.85
C GLN A 116 22.75 -30.73 -24.99
N SER A 117 23.94 -30.39 -24.50
CA SER A 117 24.21 -29.15 -23.76
C SER A 117 23.94 -27.93 -24.64
N ALA A 118 24.45 -27.89 -25.86
CA ALA A 118 24.18 -26.81 -26.82
C ALA A 118 22.67 -26.67 -27.11
N LYS A 119 21.96 -27.77 -27.36
CA LYS A 119 20.50 -27.74 -27.54
C LYS A 119 19.78 -27.14 -26.33
N GLN A 120 20.18 -27.53 -25.12
CA GLN A 120 19.57 -27.03 -23.88
C GLN A 120 19.83 -25.54 -23.68
N VAL A 121 21.07 -25.08 -23.94
CA VAL A 121 21.46 -23.67 -23.88
C VAL A 121 20.68 -22.84 -24.89
N ILE A 122 20.58 -23.31 -26.14
CA ILE A 122 19.82 -22.62 -27.19
C ILE A 122 18.35 -22.50 -26.76
N LEU A 123 17.72 -23.60 -26.32
CA LEU A 123 16.34 -23.55 -25.84
C LEU A 123 16.16 -22.62 -24.63
N GLN A 124 17.14 -22.55 -23.73
CA GLN A 124 17.12 -21.64 -22.60
C GLN A 124 17.21 -20.18 -23.06
N LYS A 125 18.17 -19.85 -23.94
CA LYS A 125 18.33 -18.49 -24.47
C LYS A 125 17.14 -18.04 -25.30
N VAL A 126 16.55 -18.95 -26.07
CA VAL A 126 15.29 -18.69 -26.77
C VAL A 126 14.16 -18.36 -25.80
N ARG A 127 14.01 -19.12 -24.70
CA ARG A 127 13.02 -18.82 -23.66
C ARG A 127 13.28 -17.54 -22.87
N GLU A 128 14.54 -17.17 -22.67
CA GLU A 128 14.92 -15.89 -22.05
C GLU A 128 14.52 -14.73 -22.97
N ALA A 129 14.91 -14.78 -24.24
CA ALA A 129 14.56 -13.75 -25.22
C ALA A 129 13.04 -13.63 -25.46
N GLU A 130 12.33 -14.75 -25.56
CA GLU A 130 10.86 -14.74 -25.72
C GLU A 130 10.17 -14.07 -24.50
N ARG A 131 10.70 -14.25 -23.29
CA ARG A 131 10.19 -13.60 -22.07
C ARG A 131 10.55 -12.13 -22.00
N ASP A 132 11.79 -11.76 -22.30
CA ASP A 132 12.18 -10.34 -22.29
C ASP A 132 11.32 -9.55 -23.27
N ARG A 133 11.08 -10.12 -24.46
CA ARG A 133 10.15 -9.54 -25.42
C ARG A 133 8.71 -9.46 -24.90
N GLN A 134 8.22 -10.51 -24.24
CA GLN A 134 6.89 -10.50 -23.62
C GLN A 134 6.78 -9.37 -22.61
N TYR A 135 7.76 -9.20 -21.73
CA TYR A 135 7.80 -8.11 -20.76
C TYR A 135 7.75 -6.74 -21.44
N GLU A 136 8.62 -6.49 -22.43
CA GLU A 136 8.65 -5.20 -23.14
C GLU A 136 7.35 -4.88 -23.88
N GLU A 137 6.60 -5.90 -24.34
CA GLU A 137 5.31 -5.70 -25.01
C GLU A 137 4.16 -5.38 -24.04
N PHE A 138 4.18 -5.95 -22.83
CA PHE A 138 3.08 -5.85 -21.88
C PHE A 138 3.30 -4.83 -20.75
N LYS A 139 4.54 -4.34 -20.53
CA LYS A 139 4.84 -3.35 -19.49
C LYS A 139 3.98 -2.08 -19.61
N ASP A 140 3.73 -1.61 -20.84
CA ASP A 140 2.95 -0.40 -21.10
C ASP A 140 1.44 -0.66 -21.14
N ARG A 141 1.03 -1.94 -21.01
CA ARG A 141 -0.38 -2.36 -21.01
C ARG A 141 -0.93 -2.61 -19.61
N VAL A 142 -0.15 -2.36 -18.56
CA VAL A 142 -0.64 -2.35 -17.19
C VAL A 142 -1.79 -1.34 -17.08
N GLY A 143 -2.89 -1.72 -16.41
CA GLY A 143 -4.07 -0.86 -16.34
C GLY A 143 -5.08 -1.04 -17.47
N THR A 144 -4.85 -1.95 -18.42
CA THR A 144 -5.76 -2.19 -19.55
C THR A 144 -6.43 -3.56 -19.49
N ILE A 145 -7.57 -3.69 -20.20
CA ILE A 145 -8.25 -4.98 -20.37
C ILE A 145 -7.63 -5.73 -21.56
N LEU A 146 -7.25 -6.97 -21.33
CA LEU A 146 -6.85 -7.91 -22.37
C LEU A 146 -7.91 -8.97 -22.59
N ASN A 147 -8.04 -9.36 -23.84
CA ASN A 147 -8.85 -10.50 -24.25
C ASN A 147 -7.92 -11.71 -24.42
N GLY A 148 -8.27 -12.82 -23.80
CA GLY A 148 -7.51 -14.06 -23.89
C GLY A 148 -8.39 -15.29 -23.91
N THR A 149 -7.76 -16.46 -23.98
CA THR A 149 -8.44 -17.76 -23.94
C THR A 149 -7.86 -18.63 -22.84
N VAL A 150 -8.70 -19.26 -22.03
CA VAL A 150 -8.26 -20.13 -20.95
C VAL A 150 -7.56 -21.35 -21.53
N LYS A 151 -6.27 -21.53 -21.21
CA LYS A 151 -5.44 -22.61 -21.74
C LYS A 151 -5.44 -23.82 -20.82
N ARG A 152 -5.27 -23.60 -19.51
CA ARG A 152 -5.22 -24.65 -18.48
C ARG A 152 -5.40 -24.07 -17.09
N GLU A 153 -5.76 -24.94 -16.14
CA GLU A 153 -5.83 -24.63 -14.71
C GLU A 153 -4.71 -25.37 -13.96
N GLU A 154 -3.93 -24.64 -13.17
CA GLU A 154 -2.79 -25.15 -12.41
C GLU A 154 -2.93 -24.76 -10.94
N TYR A 155 -3.10 -25.75 -10.04
CA TYR A 155 -3.19 -25.53 -8.59
C TYR A 155 -4.22 -24.45 -8.18
N GLY A 156 -5.30 -24.31 -8.95
CA GLY A 156 -6.36 -23.32 -8.73
C GLY A 156 -6.12 -21.92 -9.33
N ASN A 157 -4.98 -21.73 -10.00
CA ASN A 157 -4.68 -20.59 -10.87
C ASN A 157 -5.07 -20.92 -12.32
N ILE A 158 -5.45 -19.91 -13.08
CA ILE A 158 -5.84 -20.07 -14.48
C ILE A 158 -4.79 -19.44 -15.36
N ILE A 159 -4.27 -20.22 -16.31
CA ILE A 159 -3.35 -19.72 -17.32
C ILE A 159 -4.16 -19.34 -18.55
N VAL A 160 -4.07 -18.06 -18.91
CA VAL A 160 -4.77 -17.44 -20.03
C VAL A 160 -3.76 -17.20 -21.15
N ASP A 161 -4.08 -17.70 -22.34
CA ASP A 161 -3.38 -17.36 -23.56
C ASP A 161 -3.81 -15.96 -24.00
N ILE A 162 -2.85 -15.03 -24.03
CA ILE A 162 -3.03 -13.63 -24.47
C ILE A 162 -2.44 -13.39 -25.87
N GLY A 163 -2.24 -14.47 -26.64
CA GLY A 163 -1.76 -14.46 -28.02
C GLY A 163 -0.24 -14.58 -28.11
N ARG A 164 0.48 -13.55 -27.65
CA ARG A 164 1.96 -13.50 -27.73
C ARG A 164 2.67 -13.96 -26.45
N GLY A 165 1.91 -14.41 -25.46
CA GLY A 165 2.43 -14.89 -24.19
C GLY A 165 1.34 -15.53 -23.35
N GLU A 166 1.71 -15.94 -22.14
CA GLU A 166 0.78 -16.46 -21.14
C GLU A 166 0.63 -15.46 -19.99
N GLY A 167 -0.61 -15.19 -19.60
CA GLY A 167 -0.97 -14.47 -18.40
C GLY A 167 -1.52 -15.41 -17.33
N ILE A 168 -1.32 -15.08 -16.07
CA ILE A 168 -1.82 -15.84 -14.94
C ILE A 168 -2.91 -15.07 -14.21
N LEU A 169 -4.07 -15.71 -14.05
CA LEU A 169 -5.13 -15.28 -13.16
C LEU A 169 -5.03 -16.11 -11.88
N ARG A 170 -4.59 -15.46 -10.79
CA ARG A 170 -4.38 -16.14 -9.50
C ARG A 170 -5.73 -16.49 -8.84
N ARG A 171 -5.70 -17.43 -7.90
CA ARG A 171 -6.88 -17.83 -7.13
C ARG A 171 -7.60 -16.67 -6.41
N ASN A 172 -6.87 -15.68 -5.91
CA ASN A 172 -7.47 -14.51 -5.24
C ASN A 172 -7.94 -13.43 -6.23
N ASP A 173 -7.49 -13.52 -7.48
CA ASP A 173 -7.79 -12.56 -8.54
C ASP A 173 -8.92 -13.05 -9.47
N LYS A 174 -9.50 -14.23 -9.20
CA LYS A 174 -10.64 -14.80 -9.92
C LYS A 174 -11.97 -14.52 -9.22
N ILE A 175 -13.03 -14.35 -9.99
CA ILE A 175 -14.38 -14.19 -9.44
C ILE A 175 -14.87 -15.56 -8.99
N GLY A 176 -15.20 -15.72 -7.70
CA GLY A 176 -15.50 -17.02 -7.11
C GLY A 176 -16.71 -17.77 -7.70
N ARG A 177 -17.66 -17.04 -8.29
CA ARG A 177 -18.85 -17.63 -8.95
C ARG A 177 -18.65 -17.96 -10.43
N GLU A 178 -17.55 -17.51 -11.02
CA GLU A 178 -17.29 -17.69 -12.44
C GLU A 178 -16.71 -19.09 -12.70
N SER A 179 -17.22 -19.75 -13.75
CA SER A 179 -16.69 -21.03 -14.22
C SER A 179 -15.73 -20.77 -15.36
N TYR A 180 -14.52 -21.32 -15.25
CA TYR A 180 -13.50 -21.23 -16.29
C TYR A 180 -13.25 -22.63 -16.85
N ARG A 181 -13.53 -22.83 -18.13
CA ARG A 181 -13.21 -24.08 -18.84
C ARG A 181 -12.11 -23.82 -19.86
N ILE A 182 -11.37 -24.88 -20.18
CA ILE A 182 -10.33 -24.82 -21.22
C ILE A 182 -11.00 -24.47 -22.56
N GLY A 183 -10.48 -23.44 -23.22
CA GLY A 183 -11.02 -22.90 -24.47
C GLY A 183 -12.00 -21.75 -24.31
N ASP A 184 -12.42 -21.41 -23.07
CA ASP A 184 -13.30 -20.27 -22.85
C ASP A 184 -12.58 -18.95 -23.12
N ARG A 185 -13.28 -18.00 -23.74
CA ARG A 185 -12.80 -16.63 -23.91
C ARG A 185 -13.01 -15.85 -22.61
N ILE A 186 -11.98 -15.16 -22.18
CA ILE A 186 -11.96 -14.42 -20.92
C ILE A 186 -11.38 -13.02 -21.17
N ARG A 187 -12.02 -12.00 -20.62
CA ARG A 187 -11.45 -10.65 -20.51
C ARG A 187 -10.80 -10.52 -19.14
N ALA A 188 -9.63 -9.93 -19.02
CA ALA A 188 -9.03 -9.72 -17.72
C ALA A 188 -8.24 -8.42 -17.69
N PHE A 189 -8.18 -7.81 -16.51
CA PHE A 189 -7.39 -6.61 -16.27
C PHE A 189 -5.92 -6.98 -16.06
N VAL A 190 -5.01 -6.27 -16.70
CA VAL A 190 -3.57 -6.43 -16.44
C VAL A 190 -3.23 -5.67 -15.17
N LYS A 191 -3.13 -6.42 -14.07
CA LYS A 191 -2.84 -5.88 -12.73
C LYS A 191 -1.37 -5.50 -12.61
N ASP A 192 -0.48 -6.35 -13.10
CA ASP A 192 0.96 -6.17 -12.94
C ASP A 192 1.74 -6.98 -13.99
N VAL A 193 2.91 -6.51 -14.37
CA VAL A 193 3.83 -7.21 -15.29
C VAL A 193 5.23 -7.20 -14.68
N ARG A 194 5.72 -8.37 -14.28
CA ARG A 194 7.01 -8.52 -13.57
C ARG A 194 8.00 -9.39 -14.33
N ARG A 195 9.29 -9.09 -14.21
CA ARG A 195 10.37 -9.94 -14.74
C ARG A 195 10.65 -11.11 -13.80
N GLU A 196 9.90 -12.20 -13.93
CA GLU A 196 10.19 -13.44 -13.20
C GLU A 196 11.18 -14.36 -13.96
N ALA A 197 12.11 -14.96 -13.22
CA ALA A 197 13.12 -15.88 -13.75
C ALA A 197 12.51 -17.20 -14.26
N ARG A 198 11.34 -17.60 -13.72
CA ARG A 198 10.54 -18.74 -14.16
C ARG A 198 9.06 -18.44 -13.91
N GLY A 199 8.21 -18.85 -14.84
CA GLY A 199 6.76 -18.67 -14.71
C GLY A 199 6.20 -17.52 -15.55
N PRO A 200 4.90 -17.25 -15.43
CA PRO A 200 4.20 -16.20 -16.16
C PRO A 200 4.60 -14.81 -15.63
N GLN A 201 4.85 -13.87 -16.54
CA GLN A 201 5.25 -12.50 -16.21
C GLN A 201 4.06 -11.54 -16.11
N VAL A 202 2.92 -11.89 -16.70
CA VAL A 202 1.73 -11.04 -16.77
C VAL A 202 0.71 -11.52 -15.76
N PHE A 203 0.44 -10.71 -14.73
CA PHE A 203 -0.55 -10.97 -13.70
C PHE A 203 -1.87 -10.32 -14.08
N LEU A 204 -2.88 -11.16 -14.23
CA LEU A 204 -4.23 -10.78 -14.59
C LEU A 204 -5.12 -10.77 -13.36
N SER A 205 -6.12 -9.88 -13.36
CA SER A 205 -7.15 -9.84 -12.34
C SER A 205 -8.53 -9.59 -12.93
N ARG A 206 -9.53 -10.23 -12.33
CA ARG A 206 -10.95 -9.98 -12.57
C ARG A 206 -11.66 -9.46 -11.31
N THR A 207 -10.98 -9.44 -10.16
CA THR A 207 -11.51 -8.93 -8.89
C THR A 207 -11.16 -7.47 -8.63
N ALA A 208 -10.11 -6.95 -9.26
CA ALA A 208 -9.70 -5.55 -9.18
C ALA A 208 -10.86 -4.56 -9.47
N PRO A 209 -11.07 -3.50 -8.67
CA PRO A 209 -12.05 -2.45 -8.96
C PRO A 209 -11.81 -1.77 -10.32
N GLU A 210 -10.55 -1.60 -10.70
CA GLU A 210 -10.10 -1.01 -11.96
C GLU A 210 -10.59 -1.80 -13.17
N PHE A 211 -10.81 -3.12 -13.02
CA PHE A 211 -11.42 -3.93 -14.07
C PHE A 211 -12.84 -3.47 -14.39
N MET A 212 -13.63 -3.14 -13.36
CA MET A 212 -14.99 -2.61 -13.56
C MET A 212 -14.94 -1.23 -14.22
N MET A 213 -14.06 -0.34 -13.74
CA MET A 213 -13.89 0.99 -14.31
C MET A 213 -13.50 0.93 -15.80
N ALA A 214 -12.57 0.05 -16.16
CA ALA A 214 -12.16 -0.15 -17.54
C ALA A 214 -13.28 -0.77 -18.41
N LEU A 215 -14.13 -1.63 -17.86
CA LEU A 215 -15.31 -2.14 -18.57
C LEU A 215 -16.32 -1.03 -18.85
N PHE A 216 -16.59 -0.16 -17.88
CA PHE A 216 -17.46 0.99 -18.08
C PHE A 216 -16.88 1.97 -19.10
N LYS A 217 -15.56 2.21 -19.07
CA LYS A 217 -14.88 3.05 -20.07
C LYS A 217 -15.01 2.50 -21.50
N MET A 218 -15.10 1.17 -21.68
CA MET A 218 -15.36 0.56 -22.98
C MET A 218 -16.83 0.65 -23.41
N GLU A 219 -17.77 0.56 -22.46
CA GLU A 219 -19.21 0.50 -22.72
C GLU A 219 -19.87 1.90 -22.84
N VAL A 220 -19.31 2.91 -22.18
CA VAL A 220 -19.86 4.27 -22.09
C VAL A 220 -18.91 5.26 -22.79
N PRO A 221 -19.24 5.72 -24.02
CA PRO A 221 -18.42 6.67 -24.76
C PRO A 221 -18.14 7.97 -24.00
N GLU A 222 -19.11 8.45 -23.23
CA GLU A 222 -19.00 9.67 -22.42
C GLU A 222 -17.89 9.57 -21.36
N ILE A 223 -17.59 8.35 -20.86
CA ILE A 223 -16.44 8.09 -19.96
C ILE A 223 -15.13 8.00 -20.75
N TYR A 224 -15.18 7.47 -21.97
CA TYR A 224 -14.01 7.41 -22.84
C TYR A 224 -13.52 8.80 -23.26
N ASP A 225 -14.47 9.68 -23.60
CA ASP A 225 -14.22 11.07 -24.02
C ASP A 225 -13.89 12.00 -22.84
N GLY A 226 -13.97 11.51 -21.60
CA GLY A 226 -13.65 12.28 -20.39
C GLY A 226 -14.74 13.29 -19.97
N ILE A 227 -15.94 13.20 -20.53
CA ILE A 227 -17.09 14.02 -20.14
C ILE A 227 -17.62 13.59 -18.77
N ILE A 228 -17.67 12.27 -18.55
CA ILE A 228 -18.01 11.65 -17.28
C ILE A 228 -16.76 11.01 -16.70
N GLU A 229 -16.52 11.23 -15.41
CA GLU A 229 -15.43 10.61 -14.67
C GLU A 229 -15.98 9.68 -13.59
N ILE A 230 -15.35 8.50 -13.45
CA ILE A 230 -15.58 7.61 -12.32
C ILE A 230 -14.64 8.03 -11.20
N LYS A 231 -15.16 8.65 -10.13
CA LYS A 231 -14.38 9.16 -9.00
C LYS A 231 -13.95 8.05 -8.04
N ALA A 232 -14.84 7.09 -7.80
CA ALA A 232 -14.57 5.99 -6.88
C ALA A 232 -15.30 4.71 -7.31
N CYS A 233 -14.71 3.56 -6.99
CA CYS A 233 -15.31 2.25 -7.21
C CYS A 233 -15.03 1.36 -5.99
N ALA A 234 -16.10 0.96 -5.31
CA ALA A 234 -16.07 0.00 -4.22
C ALA A 234 -16.70 -1.31 -4.70
N ARG A 235 -16.03 -2.44 -4.46
CA ARG A 235 -16.40 -3.71 -5.09
C ARG A 235 -16.24 -4.90 -4.16
N ASP A 236 -17.30 -5.71 -4.08
CA ASP A 236 -17.29 -7.06 -3.53
C ASP A 236 -17.45 -8.06 -4.70
N PRO A 237 -16.33 -8.57 -5.25
CA PRO A 237 -16.30 -9.23 -6.56
C PRO A 237 -17.25 -10.43 -6.68
N GLY A 238 -18.07 -10.44 -7.73
CA GLY A 238 -19.06 -11.48 -7.99
C GLY A 238 -20.34 -11.40 -7.14
N SER A 239 -20.48 -10.35 -6.32
CA SER A 239 -21.70 -10.10 -5.54
C SER A 239 -22.29 -8.73 -5.84
N ARG A 240 -21.62 -7.65 -5.40
CA ARG A 240 -22.14 -6.29 -5.48
C ARG A 240 -21.01 -5.27 -5.58
N ALA A 241 -21.25 -4.18 -6.30
CA ALA A 241 -20.35 -3.05 -6.39
C ALA A 241 -21.12 -1.73 -6.38
N LYS A 242 -20.44 -0.66 -5.95
CA LYS A 242 -20.89 0.72 -6.05
C LYS A 242 -19.87 1.51 -6.85
N ILE A 243 -20.33 2.30 -7.81
CA ILE A 243 -19.48 3.23 -8.56
C ILE A 243 -20.02 4.65 -8.40
N ALA A 244 -19.11 5.59 -8.13
CA ALA A 244 -19.41 7.00 -7.99
C ALA A 244 -18.98 7.73 -9.26
N VAL A 245 -19.92 8.43 -9.91
CA VAL A 245 -19.69 9.11 -11.19
C VAL A 245 -20.05 10.58 -11.11
N ILE A 246 -19.26 11.44 -11.75
CA ILE A 246 -19.54 12.86 -11.95
C ILE A 246 -19.51 13.20 -13.43
N SER A 247 -20.38 14.10 -13.87
CA SER A 247 -20.31 14.71 -15.19
C SER A 247 -19.68 16.10 -15.07
N TYR A 248 -18.76 16.43 -15.99
CA TYR A 248 -18.26 17.79 -16.15
C TYR A 248 -19.18 18.66 -17.03
N ASP A 249 -20.14 18.03 -17.70
CA ASP A 249 -21.17 18.71 -18.48
C ASP A 249 -22.53 18.60 -17.78
N ASN A 250 -23.08 19.75 -17.38
CA ASN A 250 -24.38 19.85 -16.70
C ASN A 250 -25.56 19.41 -17.59
N SER A 251 -25.38 19.33 -18.91
CA SER A 251 -26.42 18.87 -19.83
C SER A 251 -26.55 17.35 -19.87
N ILE A 252 -25.58 16.62 -19.29
CA ILE A 252 -25.51 15.15 -19.32
C ILE A 252 -25.68 14.62 -17.90
N ASP A 253 -26.70 13.78 -17.71
CA ASP A 253 -26.87 13.00 -16.49
C ASP A 253 -25.86 11.85 -16.43
N PRO A 254 -24.91 11.83 -15.48
CA PRO A 254 -23.87 10.82 -15.43
C PRO A 254 -24.44 9.42 -15.14
N VAL A 255 -25.50 9.33 -14.33
CA VAL A 255 -26.10 8.04 -13.97
C VAL A 255 -26.88 7.48 -15.16
N GLY A 256 -27.75 8.29 -15.76
CA GLY A 256 -28.51 7.92 -16.95
C GLY A 256 -27.62 7.53 -18.13
N ALA A 257 -26.49 8.23 -18.32
CA ALA A 257 -25.48 7.84 -19.27
C ALA A 257 -24.94 6.43 -18.95
N CYS A 258 -24.38 6.20 -17.75
CA CYS A 258 -23.79 4.89 -17.43
C CYS A 258 -24.80 3.71 -17.48
N VAL A 259 -26.07 3.95 -17.16
CA VAL A 259 -27.14 2.95 -17.23
C VAL A 259 -27.53 2.64 -18.68
N GLY A 260 -27.65 3.67 -19.52
CA GLY A 260 -28.11 3.56 -20.91
C GLY A 260 -29.59 3.20 -21.06
N MET A 261 -30.05 3.05 -22.30
CA MET A 261 -31.46 2.76 -22.59
C MET A 261 -31.92 1.48 -21.89
N ARG A 262 -32.84 1.61 -20.91
CA ARG A 262 -33.35 0.52 -20.07
C ARG A 262 -32.25 -0.32 -19.39
N GLY A 263 -31.12 0.30 -19.02
CA GLY A 263 -30.04 -0.43 -18.36
C GLY A 263 -29.18 -1.27 -19.28
N SER A 264 -29.27 -1.09 -20.61
CA SER A 264 -28.52 -1.91 -21.58
C SER A 264 -27.00 -1.89 -21.36
N ARG A 265 -26.43 -0.72 -21.05
CA ARG A 265 -24.98 -0.55 -20.85
C ARG A 265 -24.51 -1.20 -19.55
N VAL A 266 -25.15 -0.85 -18.43
CA VAL A 266 -24.84 -1.49 -17.14
C VAL A 266 -25.05 -3.01 -17.19
N GLN A 267 -26.09 -3.50 -17.87
CA GLN A 267 -26.35 -4.93 -17.99
C GLN A 267 -25.25 -5.65 -18.79
N ALA A 268 -24.64 -5.01 -19.80
CA ALA A 268 -23.51 -5.58 -20.53
C ALA A 268 -22.31 -5.81 -19.60
N VAL A 269 -22.01 -4.85 -18.71
CA VAL A 269 -20.95 -4.97 -17.69
C VAL A 269 -21.32 -6.02 -16.63
N VAL A 270 -22.57 -6.01 -16.13
CA VAL A 270 -23.08 -7.02 -15.17
C VAL A 270 -22.95 -8.44 -15.73
N ASN A 271 -23.26 -8.62 -17.01
CA ASN A 271 -23.15 -9.92 -17.68
C ASN A 271 -21.69 -10.37 -17.81
N GLU A 272 -20.76 -9.45 -18.09
CA GLU A 272 -19.32 -9.75 -18.12
C GLU A 272 -18.80 -10.17 -16.74
N LEU A 273 -19.36 -9.61 -15.66
CA LEU A 273 -19.02 -9.92 -14.27
C LEU A 273 -19.88 -11.04 -13.65
N GLN A 274 -20.54 -11.86 -14.48
CA GLN A 274 -21.33 -13.03 -14.04
C GLN A 274 -22.46 -12.70 -13.07
N GLY A 275 -23.17 -11.58 -13.29
CA GLY A 275 -24.34 -11.20 -12.50
C GLY A 275 -24.02 -10.44 -11.22
N GLU A 276 -22.83 -9.85 -11.12
CA GLU A 276 -22.49 -8.89 -10.07
C GLU A 276 -23.46 -7.69 -10.11
N LYS A 277 -24.09 -7.35 -8.99
CA LYS A 277 -25.03 -6.21 -8.93
C LYS A 277 -24.26 -4.90 -8.84
N ILE A 278 -24.51 -3.96 -9.74
CA ILE A 278 -23.78 -2.68 -9.79
C ILE A 278 -24.76 -1.55 -9.48
N ASP A 279 -24.47 -0.80 -8.42
CA ASP A 279 -25.17 0.45 -8.13
C ASP A 279 -24.34 1.62 -8.66
N ILE A 280 -24.96 2.50 -9.44
CA ILE A 280 -24.32 3.68 -10.02
C ILE A 280 -24.86 4.90 -9.29
N ILE A 281 -23.97 5.68 -8.71
CA ILE A 281 -24.29 6.69 -7.73
C ILE A 281 -23.69 8.03 -8.18
N PRO A 282 -24.45 9.14 -8.13
CA PRO A 282 -23.89 10.44 -8.44
C PRO A 282 -22.91 10.86 -7.34
N TRP A 283 -21.69 11.20 -7.74
CA TRP A 283 -20.69 11.75 -6.84
C TRP A 283 -20.99 13.23 -6.57
N ASN A 284 -20.74 13.68 -5.34
CA ASN A 284 -20.89 15.09 -4.94
C ASN A 284 -19.66 15.50 -4.12
N GLN A 285 -19.29 16.79 -4.18
CA GLN A 285 -18.26 17.39 -3.33
C GLN A 285 -18.72 17.47 -1.88
N ASP A 286 -20.01 17.72 -1.66
CA ASP A 286 -20.59 17.68 -0.31
C ASP A 286 -20.63 16.24 0.21
N VAL A 287 -19.87 15.98 1.27
CA VAL A 287 -19.68 14.66 1.87
C VAL A 287 -21.00 14.10 2.39
N ALA A 288 -21.84 14.95 3.01
CA ALA A 288 -23.15 14.53 3.53
C ALA A 288 -24.04 14.01 2.40
N THR A 289 -24.19 14.79 1.33
CA THR A 289 -24.96 14.38 0.15
C THR A 289 -24.37 13.13 -0.52
N PHE A 290 -23.04 13.04 -0.63
CA PHE A 290 -22.40 11.88 -1.23
C PHE A 290 -22.60 10.60 -0.39
N LEU A 291 -22.56 10.71 0.93
CA LEU A 291 -22.81 9.60 1.86
C LEU A 291 -24.24 9.07 1.76
N VAL A 292 -25.24 9.97 1.73
CA VAL A 292 -26.65 9.60 1.54
C VAL A 292 -26.82 8.85 0.22
N ASN A 293 -26.19 9.34 -0.85
CA ASN A 293 -26.19 8.68 -2.15
C ASN A 293 -25.50 7.30 -2.09
N ALA A 294 -24.38 7.18 -1.37
CA ALA A 294 -23.62 5.94 -1.22
C ALA A 294 -24.43 4.82 -0.53
N LEU A 295 -25.28 5.17 0.43
CA LEU A 295 -26.11 4.23 1.20
C LEU A 295 -27.35 3.72 0.46
N GLN A 296 -27.67 4.28 -0.71
CA GLN A 296 -28.78 3.80 -1.54
C GLN A 296 -28.69 2.27 -1.75
N PRO A 297 -29.81 1.54 -1.60
CA PRO A 297 -31.20 2.01 -1.64
C PRO A 297 -31.83 2.41 -0.29
N ALA A 298 -31.08 2.44 0.82
CA ALA A 298 -31.62 2.90 2.08
C ALA A 298 -31.72 4.44 2.12
N GLU A 299 -32.82 4.95 2.63
CA GLU A 299 -33.07 6.35 2.94
C GLU A 299 -32.48 6.68 4.31
N VAL A 300 -31.81 7.82 4.38
CA VAL A 300 -31.13 8.32 5.56
C VAL A 300 -31.95 9.47 6.14
N SER A 301 -32.20 9.45 7.45
CA SER A 301 -32.91 10.53 8.15
C SER A 301 -31.97 11.69 8.45
N LYS A 302 -30.79 11.39 9.01
CA LYS A 302 -29.81 12.40 9.47
C LYS A 302 -28.39 11.83 9.38
N VAL A 303 -27.43 12.71 9.10
CA VAL A 303 -26.01 12.41 9.19
C VAL A 303 -25.43 13.30 10.29
N VAL A 304 -24.67 12.70 11.20
CA VAL A 304 -23.94 13.38 12.28
C VAL A 304 -22.46 13.13 12.04
N PHE A 305 -21.70 14.20 11.95
CA PHE A 305 -20.25 14.14 11.85
C PHE A 305 -19.68 14.18 13.26
N ASP A 306 -18.86 13.18 13.59
CA ASP A 306 -18.05 13.17 14.80
C ASP A 306 -16.64 13.59 14.37
N GLU A 307 -16.30 14.87 14.63
CA GLU A 307 -15.02 15.46 14.25
C GLU A 307 -13.87 14.85 15.07
N ASP A 308 -14.15 14.41 16.31
CA ASP A 308 -13.16 13.87 17.25
C ASP A 308 -12.81 12.42 16.90
N ALA A 309 -13.82 11.59 16.56
CA ALA A 309 -13.61 10.16 16.33
C ALA A 309 -13.26 9.79 14.87
N SER A 310 -13.19 10.76 13.94
CA SER A 310 -13.10 10.51 12.48
C SER A 310 -14.13 9.48 11.98
N LYS A 311 -15.31 9.46 12.62
CA LYS A 311 -16.41 8.55 12.34
C LYS A 311 -17.64 9.34 11.93
N ILE A 312 -18.46 8.74 11.08
CA ILE A 312 -19.71 9.34 10.67
C ILE A 312 -20.85 8.45 11.11
N GLU A 313 -21.76 9.06 11.86
CA GLU A 313 -22.95 8.40 12.34
C GLU A 313 -24.12 8.72 11.41
N VAL A 314 -24.75 7.67 10.92
CA VAL A 314 -25.88 7.76 10.01
C VAL A 314 -27.11 7.23 10.70
N VAL A 315 -28.08 8.11 10.89
CA VAL A 315 -29.37 7.77 11.50
C VAL A 315 -30.34 7.36 10.40
N VAL A 316 -30.89 6.17 10.54
CA VAL A 316 -31.89 5.60 9.63
C VAL A 316 -33.16 5.21 10.38
N PRO A 317 -34.33 5.19 9.73
CA PRO A 317 -35.53 4.63 10.33
C PRO A 317 -35.34 3.13 10.66
N ASP A 318 -35.99 2.65 11.73
CA ASP A 318 -35.88 1.24 12.18
C ASP A 318 -36.17 0.22 11.07
N GLU A 319 -37.13 0.54 10.19
CA GLU A 319 -37.51 -0.32 9.06
C GLU A 319 -36.40 -0.45 8.01
N GLN A 320 -35.51 0.55 7.93
CA GLN A 320 -34.45 0.65 6.93
C GLN A 320 -33.08 0.20 7.45
N LEU A 321 -32.91 0.01 8.76
CA LEU A 321 -31.65 -0.44 9.38
C LEU A 321 -31.06 -1.68 8.70
N SER A 322 -31.91 -2.70 8.47
CA SER A 322 -31.50 -3.95 7.81
C SER A 322 -31.04 -3.73 6.36
N LEU A 323 -31.67 -2.79 5.65
CA LEU A 323 -31.33 -2.45 4.28
C LEU A 323 -30.03 -1.64 4.20
N ALA A 324 -29.86 -0.68 5.12
CA ALA A 324 -28.70 0.20 5.21
C ALA A 324 -27.42 -0.58 5.54
N ILE A 325 -27.48 -1.51 6.49
CA ILE A 325 -26.37 -2.44 6.81
C ILE A 325 -26.16 -3.41 5.64
N GLY A 326 -27.26 -3.99 5.13
CA GLY A 326 -27.24 -5.00 4.09
C GLY A 326 -26.75 -6.39 4.58
N ARG A 327 -26.78 -7.39 3.70
CA ARG A 327 -26.40 -8.77 4.05
C ARG A 327 -24.94 -8.82 4.52
N ARG A 328 -24.71 -9.19 5.79
CA ARG A 328 -23.37 -9.24 6.42
C ARG A 328 -22.63 -7.90 6.35
N GLY A 329 -23.35 -6.78 6.47
CA GLY A 329 -22.74 -5.45 6.41
C GLY A 329 -22.21 -5.08 5.02
N GLN A 330 -22.67 -5.75 3.95
CA GLN A 330 -22.12 -5.51 2.60
C GLN A 330 -22.40 -4.08 2.11
N ASN A 331 -23.56 -3.50 2.42
CA ASN A 331 -23.90 -2.17 1.90
C ASN A 331 -23.09 -1.08 2.59
N VAL A 332 -23.05 -1.09 3.93
CA VAL A 332 -22.22 -0.17 4.72
C VAL A 332 -20.73 -0.29 4.40
N ARG A 333 -20.20 -1.51 4.21
CA ARG A 333 -18.79 -1.70 3.82
C ARG A 333 -18.48 -1.11 2.44
N LEU A 334 -19.38 -1.30 1.47
CA LEU A 334 -19.19 -0.73 0.13
C LEU A 334 -19.32 0.79 0.16
N ALA A 335 -20.23 1.34 0.96
CA ALA A 335 -20.36 2.78 1.14
C ALA A 335 -19.10 3.37 1.79
N SER A 336 -18.60 2.75 2.87
CA SER A 336 -17.37 3.16 3.57
C SER A 336 -16.14 3.12 2.64
N GLN A 337 -15.99 2.06 1.84
CA GLN A 337 -14.92 1.98 0.84
C GLN A 337 -15.06 3.00 -0.30
N LEU A 338 -16.29 3.40 -0.62
CA LEU A 338 -16.57 4.36 -1.71
C LEU A 338 -16.31 5.80 -1.26
N THR A 339 -16.66 6.14 -0.01
CA THR A 339 -16.47 7.47 0.58
C THR A 339 -15.12 7.65 1.24
N GLY A 340 -14.45 6.56 1.63
CA GLY A 340 -13.21 6.59 2.41
C GLY A 340 -13.43 6.88 3.90
N LEU A 341 -14.67 6.81 4.38
CA LEU A 341 -15.07 7.20 5.75
C LEU A 341 -15.54 5.98 6.54
N ASP A 342 -15.34 5.98 7.85
CA ASP A 342 -15.91 4.96 8.73
C ASP A 342 -17.37 5.34 9.06
N ILE A 343 -18.30 4.44 8.74
CA ILE A 343 -19.74 4.71 8.79
C ILE A 343 -20.38 3.80 9.83
N ASP A 344 -20.92 4.40 10.88
CA ASP A 344 -21.79 3.71 11.83
C ASP A 344 -23.26 4.01 11.52
N ILE A 345 -24.13 3.01 11.70
CA ILE A 345 -25.55 3.13 11.37
C ILE A 345 -26.37 2.91 12.63
N LEU A 346 -27.10 3.95 13.02
CA LEU A 346 -27.94 3.99 14.21
C LEU A 346 -29.40 4.15 13.83
N THR A 347 -30.30 3.69 14.70
CA THR A 347 -31.72 4.00 14.58
C THR A 347 -32.03 5.36 15.21
N GLU A 348 -33.15 5.97 14.84
CA GLU A 348 -33.63 7.20 15.49
C GLU A 348 -33.85 7.00 17.00
N ALA A 349 -34.25 5.78 17.41
CA ALA A 349 -34.42 5.43 18.82
C ALA A 349 -33.06 5.36 19.55
N ASP A 350 -32.06 4.73 18.94
CA ASP A 350 -30.72 4.60 19.52
C ASP A 350 -30.02 5.95 19.63
N GLU A 351 -30.11 6.79 18.60
CA GLU A 351 -29.53 8.14 18.60
C GLU A 351 -30.21 9.05 19.63
N SER A 352 -31.53 8.95 19.78
CA SER A 352 -32.28 9.65 20.83
C SER A 352 -31.89 9.17 22.24
N ALA A 353 -31.74 7.85 22.44
CA ALA A 353 -31.34 7.28 23.72
C ALA A 353 -29.92 7.70 24.11
N ARG A 354 -28.99 7.72 23.15
CA ARG A 354 -27.62 8.18 23.34
C ARG A 354 -27.59 9.66 23.70
N ARG A 355 -28.29 10.52 22.95
CA ARG A 355 -28.39 11.96 23.27
C ARG A 355 -28.96 12.20 24.67
N GLN A 356 -29.95 11.43 25.10
CA GLN A 356 -30.49 11.54 26.47
C GLN A 356 -29.47 11.11 27.53
N ALA A 357 -28.69 10.06 27.27
CA ALA A 357 -27.64 9.61 28.17
C ALA A 357 -26.52 10.66 28.30
N GLU A 358 -26.02 11.18 27.18
CA GLU A 358 -25.01 12.25 27.15
C GLU A 358 -25.51 13.52 27.82
N PHE A 359 -26.77 13.91 27.58
CA PHE A 359 -27.40 15.06 28.23
C PHE A 359 -27.46 14.88 29.76
N ALA A 360 -27.86 13.70 30.23
CA ALA A 360 -27.92 13.40 31.65
C ALA A 360 -26.53 13.35 32.32
N GLU A 361 -25.54 12.81 31.62
CA GLU A 361 -24.15 12.76 32.09
C GLU A 361 -23.54 14.17 32.23
N ARG A 362 -23.68 15.01 31.18
CA ARG A 362 -23.21 16.40 31.21
C ARG A 362 -23.94 17.25 32.25
N THR A 363 -25.26 17.04 32.40
CA THR A 363 -26.06 17.72 33.44
C THR A 363 -25.49 17.37 34.81
N ARG A 364 -25.21 16.09 35.06
CA ARG A 364 -24.63 15.63 36.32
C ARG A 364 -23.23 16.19 36.55
N LEU A 365 -22.40 16.25 35.51
CA LEU A 365 -21.07 16.87 35.58
C LEU A 365 -21.17 18.30 36.09
N PHE A 366 -22.04 19.13 35.50
CA PHE A 366 -22.20 20.53 35.93
C PHE A 366 -22.80 20.65 37.33
N MET A 367 -23.76 19.80 37.70
CA MET A 367 -24.29 19.78 39.07
C MET A 367 -23.21 19.46 40.10
N ASP A 368 -22.39 18.44 39.85
CA ASP A 368 -21.37 17.96 40.79
C ASP A 368 -20.18 18.94 40.89
N THR A 369 -19.89 19.71 39.84
CA THR A 369 -18.68 20.54 39.75
C THR A 369 -18.93 22.03 39.98
N LEU A 370 -20.03 22.58 39.47
CA LEU A 370 -20.39 23.99 39.59
C LEU A 370 -21.33 24.28 40.78
N ASP A 371 -21.78 23.23 41.49
CA ASP A 371 -22.73 23.32 42.60
C ASP A 371 -23.98 24.12 42.21
N VAL A 372 -24.52 23.77 41.04
CA VAL A 372 -25.75 24.35 40.47
C VAL A 372 -26.91 23.39 40.63
N ASP A 373 -28.13 23.92 40.63
CA ASP A 373 -29.31 23.07 40.58
C ASP A 373 -29.48 22.40 39.21
N GLU A 374 -30.35 21.39 39.17
CA GLU A 374 -30.61 20.61 37.96
C GLU A 374 -31.13 21.48 36.80
N MET A 375 -31.90 22.53 37.10
CA MET A 375 -32.48 23.40 36.06
C MET A 375 -31.38 24.21 35.36
N MET A 376 -30.47 24.80 36.15
CA MET A 376 -29.36 25.58 35.61
C MET A 376 -28.36 24.70 34.85
N ALA A 377 -28.08 23.48 35.35
CA ALA A 377 -27.24 22.52 34.65
C ALA A 377 -27.85 22.10 33.30
N GLN A 378 -29.16 21.81 33.26
CA GLN A 378 -29.85 21.46 32.02
C GLN A 378 -29.82 22.61 30.99
N LEU A 379 -29.93 23.86 31.45
CA LEU A 379 -29.83 25.04 30.58
C LEU A 379 -28.45 25.15 29.94
N LEU A 380 -27.38 24.97 30.73
CA LEU A 380 -26.01 24.95 30.20
C LEU A 380 -25.82 23.86 29.13
N VAL A 381 -26.27 22.63 29.40
CA VAL A 381 -26.14 21.54 28.41
C VAL A 381 -26.99 21.82 27.17
N SER A 382 -28.18 22.43 27.33
CA SER A 382 -29.08 22.73 26.20
C SER A 382 -28.53 23.79 25.24
N GLU A 383 -27.73 24.72 25.76
CA GLU A 383 -27.04 25.76 24.99
C GLU A 383 -25.73 25.24 24.35
N GLY A 384 -25.35 24.00 24.67
CA GLY A 384 -24.28 23.28 23.98
C GLY A 384 -22.99 23.11 24.79
N PHE A 385 -22.93 23.59 26.03
CA PHE A 385 -21.74 23.43 26.87
C PHE A 385 -21.47 21.95 27.16
N THR A 386 -20.29 21.48 26.79
CA THR A 386 -19.88 20.06 26.88
C THR A 386 -18.95 19.79 28.05
N ASN A 387 -18.14 20.77 28.43
CA ASN A 387 -17.12 20.64 29.46
C ASN A 387 -17.00 21.92 30.32
N LEU A 388 -16.20 21.84 31.39
CA LEU A 388 -15.98 22.94 32.33
C LEU A 388 -15.16 24.09 31.75
N GLU A 389 -14.28 23.82 30.80
CA GLU A 389 -13.38 24.81 30.21
C GLU A 389 -14.16 25.80 29.33
N GLU A 390 -15.11 25.29 28.55
CA GLU A 390 -16.03 26.11 27.77
C GLU A 390 -16.80 27.07 28.70
N VAL A 391 -17.36 26.57 29.81
CA VAL A 391 -18.06 27.43 30.77
C VAL A 391 -17.12 28.46 31.42
N ALA A 392 -15.86 28.09 31.71
CA ALA A 392 -14.90 28.96 32.37
C ALA A 392 -14.39 30.11 31.50
N TYR A 393 -14.22 29.88 30.19
CA TYR A 393 -13.51 30.79 29.28
C TYR A 393 -14.36 31.37 28.15
N VAL A 394 -15.63 30.97 28.02
CA VAL A 394 -16.56 31.59 27.07
C VAL A 394 -16.75 33.07 27.36
N GLU A 395 -17.08 33.85 26.32
CA GLU A 395 -17.50 35.24 26.49
C GLU A 395 -18.77 35.32 27.35
N VAL A 396 -18.80 36.28 28.29
CA VAL A 396 -19.91 36.43 29.24
C VAL A 396 -21.25 36.64 28.52
N ASP A 397 -21.22 37.26 27.35
CA ASP A 397 -22.40 37.51 26.52
C ASP A 397 -23.11 36.22 26.07
N GLU A 398 -22.39 35.10 25.90
CA GLU A 398 -23.01 33.82 25.54
C GLU A 398 -23.74 33.19 26.72
N LEU A 399 -23.18 33.32 27.94
CA LEU A 399 -23.86 32.90 29.16
C LEU A 399 -25.07 33.80 29.49
N LEU A 400 -25.01 35.07 29.13
CA LEU A 400 -26.14 36.01 29.27
C LEU A 400 -27.26 35.76 28.27
N ALA A 401 -26.98 35.08 27.15
CA ALA A 401 -28.00 34.69 26.19
C ALA A 401 -28.94 33.61 26.74
N ILE A 402 -28.50 32.86 27.76
CA ILE A 402 -29.27 31.81 28.41
C ILE A 402 -30.41 32.42 29.23
N ASP A 403 -31.65 32.00 28.96
CA ASP A 403 -32.82 32.53 29.65
C ASP A 403 -32.77 32.20 31.15
N GLY A 404 -32.83 33.26 31.98
CA GLY A 404 -32.71 33.16 33.44
C GLY A 404 -31.31 33.43 34.01
N PHE A 405 -30.30 33.70 33.17
CA PHE A 405 -28.96 34.06 33.63
C PHE A 405 -28.80 35.57 33.65
N ASP A 406 -28.24 36.11 34.74
CA ASP A 406 -27.85 37.51 34.84
C ASP A 406 -26.33 37.66 34.93
N GLU A 407 -25.83 38.89 34.81
CA GLU A 407 -24.39 39.18 34.80
C GLU A 407 -23.69 38.71 36.09
N SER A 408 -24.43 38.69 37.21
CA SER A 408 -23.90 38.18 38.47
C SER A 408 -23.78 36.66 38.49
N THR A 409 -24.79 35.96 37.94
CA THR A 409 -24.87 34.50 37.88
C THR A 409 -23.85 33.95 36.88
N ALA A 410 -23.75 34.55 35.69
CA ALA A 410 -22.75 34.18 34.70
C ALA A 410 -21.32 34.36 35.23
N GLY A 411 -21.05 35.50 35.88
CA GLY A 411 -19.75 35.74 36.52
C GLY A 411 -19.43 34.75 37.64
N GLU A 412 -20.44 34.39 38.45
CA GLU A 412 -20.28 33.38 39.51
C GLU A 412 -20.02 31.98 38.95
N LEU A 413 -20.73 31.57 37.90
CA LEU A 413 -20.52 30.28 37.24
C LEU A 413 -19.12 30.17 36.64
N GLN A 414 -18.65 31.22 35.95
CA GLN A 414 -17.29 31.28 35.43
C GLN A 414 -16.24 31.24 36.53
N ALA A 415 -16.49 31.91 37.65
CA ALA A 415 -15.59 31.88 38.80
C ALA A 415 -15.53 30.47 39.41
N ARG A 416 -16.68 29.83 39.63
CA ARG A 416 -16.75 28.44 40.15
C ARG A 416 -16.11 27.43 39.20
N ALA A 417 -16.31 27.59 37.90
CA ALA A 417 -15.69 26.75 36.88
C ALA A 417 -14.17 26.86 36.94
N ARG A 418 -13.64 28.09 36.97
CA ARG A 418 -12.20 28.35 37.13
C ARG A 418 -11.65 27.82 38.43
N ASP A 419 -12.31 28.07 39.55
CA ASP A 419 -11.90 27.56 40.87
C ASP A 419 -11.86 26.02 40.88
N CYS A 420 -12.83 25.36 40.24
CA CYS A 420 -12.85 23.91 40.12
C CYS A 420 -11.69 23.40 39.26
N LEU A 421 -11.43 24.03 38.11
CA LEU A 421 -10.30 23.71 37.24
C LEU A 421 -8.96 23.93 37.95
N GLU A 422 -8.79 25.04 38.68
CA GLU A 422 -7.60 25.33 39.48
C GLU A 422 -7.40 24.29 40.60
N GLU A 423 -8.47 23.89 41.28
CA GLU A 423 -8.40 22.88 42.34
C GLU A 423 -8.06 21.49 41.78
N GLN A 424 -8.62 21.13 40.61
CA GLN A 424 -8.27 19.91 39.90
C GLN A 424 -6.81 19.92 39.45
N ALA A 425 -6.36 21.03 38.86
CA ALA A 425 -4.97 21.23 38.45
C ALA A 425 -4.00 21.13 39.64
N ARG A 426 -4.36 21.73 40.78
CA ARG A 426 -3.57 21.68 42.02
C ARG A 426 -3.46 20.24 42.54
N LYS A 427 -4.57 19.51 42.63
CA LYS A 427 -4.58 18.10 43.06
C LYS A 427 -3.76 17.22 42.12
N ALA A 428 -3.92 17.40 40.82
CA ALA A 428 -3.17 16.66 39.81
C ALA A 428 -1.66 16.93 39.92
N MET A 429 -1.26 18.20 40.12
CA MET A 429 0.14 18.57 40.35
C MET A 429 0.70 17.99 41.66
N GLU A 430 -0.08 18.00 42.74
CA GLU A 430 0.30 17.36 44.01
C GLU A 430 0.48 15.84 43.83
N ALA A 431 -0.42 15.19 43.09
CA ALA A 431 -0.35 13.76 42.76
C ALA A 431 0.86 13.43 41.87
N ALA A 432 1.11 14.22 40.82
CA ALA A 432 2.28 14.08 39.95
C ALA A 432 3.60 14.19 40.75
N ARG A 433 3.70 15.19 41.63
CA ARG A 433 4.86 15.33 42.54
C ARG A 433 4.99 14.15 43.51
N ALA A 434 3.89 13.61 44.01
CA ALA A 434 3.90 12.42 44.87
C ALA A 434 4.36 11.15 44.12
N LEU A 435 4.09 11.06 42.81
CA LEU A 435 4.57 9.99 41.93
C LEU A 435 6.06 10.15 41.55
N GLY A 436 6.65 11.31 41.86
CA GLY A 436 8.06 11.62 41.67
C GLY A 436 8.37 12.28 40.33
N VAL A 437 7.40 12.95 39.71
CA VAL A 437 7.64 13.80 38.53
C VAL A 437 8.53 14.98 38.93
N GLU A 438 9.62 15.19 38.19
CA GLU A 438 10.63 16.21 38.45
C GLU A 438 10.26 17.56 37.83
N ASP A 439 10.83 18.64 38.38
CA ASP A 439 10.59 20.01 37.89
C ASP A 439 10.96 20.19 36.41
N SER A 440 11.90 19.38 35.88
CA SER A 440 12.27 19.37 34.47
C SER A 440 11.10 19.07 33.52
N LEU A 441 10.18 18.20 33.94
CA LEU A 441 8.98 17.86 33.16
C LEU A 441 7.81 18.80 33.51
N VAL A 442 7.74 19.29 34.75
CA VAL A 442 6.69 20.24 35.18
C VAL A 442 6.84 21.61 34.51
N GLU A 443 8.07 22.07 34.29
CA GLU A 443 8.35 23.36 33.63
C GLU A 443 8.22 23.30 32.10
N PHE A 444 8.02 22.12 31.52
CA PHE A 444 7.87 21.93 30.08
C PHE A 444 6.55 22.51 29.58
N GLN A 445 6.62 23.36 28.56
CA GLN A 445 5.45 24.01 27.98
C GLN A 445 4.65 23.02 27.13
N GLY A 446 3.33 23.01 27.31
CA GLY A 446 2.41 22.16 26.54
C GLY A 446 1.88 20.93 27.29
N LEU A 447 2.30 20.70 28.54
CA LEU A 447 1.71 19.65 29.40
C LEU A 447 0.82 20.26 30.48
N THR A 448 -0.42 19.76 30.59
CA THR A 448 -1.31 20.14 31.68
C THR A 448 -0.97 19.39 32.97
N PRO A 449 -1.35 19.91 34.15
CA PRO A 449 -1.15 19.19 35.41
C PRO A 449 -1.78 17.79 35.45
N GLN A 450 -2.91 17.58 34.74
CA GLN A 450 -3.54 16.25 34.63
C GLN A 450 -2.71 15.31 33.73
N MET A 451 -2.14 15.82 32.64
CA MET A 451 -1.22 15.04 31.80
C MET A 451 0.03 14.61 32.58
N LEU A 452 0.61 15.50 33.40
CA LEU A 452 1.75 15.18 34.26
C LEU A 452 1.43 14.08 35.28
N GLU A 453 0.21 14.05 35.83
CA GLU A 453 -0.24 12.96 36.70
C GLU A 453 -0.32 11.63 35.94
N ALA A 454 -0.87 11.63 34.72
CA ALA A 454 -0.96 10.44 33.88
C ALA A 454 0.42 9.89 33.49
N LEU A 455 1.33 10.76 33.05
CA LEU A 455 2.73 10.43 32.77
C LEU A 455 3.44 9.85 34.00
N GLY A 456 3.23 10.45 35.18
CA GLY A 456 3.80 9.98 36.43
C GLY A 456 3.33 8.58 36.85
N LYS A 457 2.07 8.20 36.52
CA LYS A 457 1.53 6.85 36.80
C LYS A 457 2.22 5.78 35.97
N GLU A 458 2.59 6.10 34.74
CA GLU A 458 3.30 5.22 33.81
C GLU A 458 4.83 5.26 34.00
N GLY A 459 5.31 6.07 34.94
CA GLY A 459 6.72 6.12 35.33
C GLY A 459 7.58 7.08 34.51
N ILE A 460 6.97 7.94 33.68
CA ILE A 460 7.64 9.04 32.98
C ILE A 460 7.77 10.20 33.97
N LYS A 461 8.99 10.46 34.44
CA LYS A 461 9.22 11.38 35.57
C LYS A 461 10.07 12.58 35.22
N THR A 462 10.92 12.45 34.21
CA THR A 462 11.84 13.50 33.79
C THR A 462 11.57 13.93 32.35
N LEU A 463 12.11 15.09 31.97
CA LEU A 463 12.08 15.53 30.57
C LEU A 463 12.83 14.55 29.64
N GLU A 464 13.87 13.88 30.13
CA GLU A 464 14.59 12.85 29.38
C GLU A 464 13.70 11.62 29.11
N ASP A 465 12.99 11.14 30.13
CA ASP A 465 12.04 10.03 29.96
C ASP A 465 10.98 10.37 28.91
N PHE A 466 10.41 11.57 29.00
CA PHE A 466 9.40 12.06 28.06
C PHE A 466 9.94 12.18 26.63
N ALA A 467 11.18 12.66 26.46
CA ALA A 467 11.83 12.76 25.16
C ALA A 467 12.15 11.39 24.52
N THR A 468 12.29 10.34 25.33
CA THR A 468 12.48 8.96 24.84
C THR A 468 11.20 8.27 24.39
N CYS A 469 10.03 8.77 24.81
CA CYS A 469 8.75 8.22 24.40
C CYS A 469 8.59 8.27 22.87
N ALA A 470 7.86 7.30 22.34
CA ALA A 470 7.36 7.39 20.99
C ALA A 470 6.05 8.20 20.95
N ASP A 471 5.80 8.83 19.80
CA ASP A 471 4.57 9.57 19.49
C ASP A 471 3.31 8.73 19.72
N TRP A 472 3.33 7.46 19.29
CA TRP A 472 2.21 6.53 19.47
C TRP A 472 2.02 6.02 20.90
N GLU A 473 3.06 6.02 21.75
CA GLU A 473 2.91 5.67 23.17
C GLU A 473 2.11 6.74 23.92
N LEU A 474 2.21 7.98 23.44
CA LEU A 474 1.56 9.14 24.00
C LEU A 474 0.13 9.32 23.46
N ALA A 475 -0.04 9.34 22.14
CA ALA A 475 -1.34 9.57 21.47
C ALA A 475 -2.19 8.29 21.27
N GLY A 476 -1.59 7.11 21.41
CA GLY A 476 -2.25 5.84 21.10
C GLY A 476 -2.16 5.49 19.62
N GLY A 477 -2.38 4.21 19.30
CA GLY A 477 -2.17 3.73 17.94
C GLY A 477 -2.73 2.35 17.66
N TRP A 478 -2.54 1.91 16.41
CA TRP A 478 -2.94 0.57 15.96
C TRP A 478 -1.71 -0.22 15.55
N THR A 479 -1.31 -1.21 16.35
CA THR A 479 -0.26 -2.14 15.96
C THR A 479 -0.85 -3.39 15.29
N THR A 480 -0.07 -3.99 14.38
CA THR A 480 -0.45 -5.24 13.73
C THR A 480 0.46 -6.36 14.21
N GLU A 481 0.02 -7.11 15.21
CA GLU A 481 0.68 -8.35 15.63
C GLU A 481 -0.01 -9.56 14.99
N ASN A 482 0.77 -10.43 14.35
CA ASN A 482 0.29 -11.69 13.74
C ASN A 482 -0.89 -11.52 12.75
N GLY A 483 -0.99 -10.36 12.09
CA GLY A 483 -2.04 -10.06 11.11
C GLY A 483 -3.40 -9.65 11.71
N GLN A 484 -3.48 -9.41 13.02
CA GLN A 484 -4.64 -8.80 13.67
C GLN A 484 -4.27 -7.38 14.14
N ARG A 485 -5.14 -6.40 13.83
CA ARG A 485 -4.99 -5.02 14.34
C ARG A 485 -5.39 -5.02 15.80
N LYS A 486 -4.48 -4.63 16.68
CA LYS A 486 -4.72 -4.39 18.11
C LYS A 486 -4.60 -2.89 18.36
N LYS A 487 -5.54 -2.33 19.11
CA LYS A 487 -5.46 -0.96 19.59
C LYS A 487 -4.52 -0.94 20.80
N ASP A 488 -3.50 -0.10 20.76
CA ASP A 488 -2.67 0.22 21.90
C ASP A 488 -3.10 1.59 22.40
N ASP A 489 -3.59 1.62 23.64
CA ASP A 489 -4.12 2.83 24.24
C ASP A 489 -2.95 3.76 24.65
N GLY A 490 -3.02 5.02 24.24
CA GLY A 490 -1.99 6.01 24.54
C GLY A 490 -2.08 6.52 25.98
N ILE A 491 -0.95 6.90 26.57
CA ILE A 491 -0.89 7.41 27.95
C ILE A 491 -1.73 8.70 28.11
N LEU A 492 -1.78 9.54 27.06
CA LEU A 492 -2.53 10.80 27.06
C LEU A 492 -3.64 10.80 26.00
N GLU A 493 -4.04 9.64 25.47
CA GLU A 493 -5.15 9.52 24.53
C GLU A 493 -6.47 10.03 25.13
N SER A 494 -6.66 9.90 26.45
CA SER A 494 -7.83 10.41 27.16
C SER A 494 -7.91 11.94 27.26
N PHE A 495 -6.88 12.65 26.81
CA PHE A 495 -6.82 14.12 26.77
C PHE A 495 -6.82 14.64 25.32
N ASP A 496 -7.36 13.84 24.39
CA ASP A 496 -7.53 14.16 22.97
C ASP A 496 -6.22 14.52 22.24
N MET A 497 -5.09 14.03 22.73
CA MET A 497 -3.79 14.32 22.15
C MET A 497 -3.57 13.55 20.85
N SER A 498 -3.42 14.29 19.75
CA SER A 498 -3.15 13.71 18.44
C SER A 498 -1.70 13.23 18.28
N LEU A 499 -1.46 12.36 17.29
CA LEU A 499 -0.11 11.90 16.94
C LEU A 499 0.82 13.06 16.55
N GLU A 500 0.31 14.06 15.84
CA GLU A 500 1.08 15.22 15.39
C GLU A 500 1.47 16.13 16.58
N GLU A 501 0.55 16.35 17.52
CA GLU A 501 0.82 17.08 18.75
C GLU A 501 1.82 16.35 19.64
N ALA A 502 1.63 15.04 19.83
CA ALA A 502 2.56 14.20 20.58
C ALA A 502 3.97 14.25 19.99
N GLN A 503 4.09 14.13 18.66
CA GLN A 503 5.35 14.25 17.94
C GLN A 503 5.99 15.62 18.17
N THR A 504 5.21 16.70 18.07
CA THR A 504 5.69 18.07 18.26
C THR A 504 6.22 18.29 19.68
N LEU A 505 5.50 17.80 20.70
CA LEU A 505 5.92 17.90 22.10
C LEU A 505 7.19 17.10 22.37
N ILE A 506 7.28 15.85 21.88
CA ILE A 506 8.50 15.03 22.02
C ILE A 506 9.69 15.68 21.32
N MET A 507 9.52 16.18 20.09
CA MET A 507 10.59 16.85 19.36
C MET A 507 11.05 18.13 20.07
N THR A 508 10.12 18.92 20.60
CA THR A 508 10.43 20.11 21.40
C THR A 508 11.23 19.75 22.66
N ALA A 509 10.86 18.66 23.35
CA ALA A 509 11.61 18.16 24.50
C ALA A 509 13.04 17.71 24.11
N ARG A 510 13.20 16.98 23.00
CA ARG A 510 14.52 16.55 22.47
C ARG A 510 15.42 17.74 22.13
N VAL A 511 14.85 18.81 21.60
CA VAL A 511 15.58 20.03 21.24
C VAL A 511 16.02 20.79 22.49
N MET A 512 15.17 20.88 23.51
CA MET A 512 15.54 21.45 24.81
C MET A 512 16.67 20.67 25.51
N LEU A 513 16.70 19.34 25.32
CA LEU A 513 17.79 18.48 25.80
C LEU A 513 19.04 18.49 24.91
N GLY A 514 18.99 19.17 23.75
CA GLY A 514 20.09 19.27 22.79
C GLY A 514 20.36 17.97 22.00
N TRP A 515 19.37 17.08 21.88
CA TRP A 515 19.48 15.83 21.11
C TRP A 515 19.28 16.02 19.61
N VAL A 516 18.59 17.10 19.22
CA VAL A 516 18.26 17.47 17.84
C VAL A 516 18.57 18.96 17.65
N ASP A 517 19.14 19.32 16.51
CA ASP A 517 19.43 20.72 16.17
C ASP A 517 18.11 21.44 15.78
N PRO A 518 17.81 22.62 16.37
CA PRO A 518 16.62 23.41 16.01
C PRO A 518 16.43 23.66 14.52
N THR A 519 17.50 23.66 13.70
CA THR A 519 17.40 23.86 12.24
C THR A 519 16.82 22.67 11.48
N GLU A 520 16.71 21.49 12.11
CA GLU A 520 16.11 20.29 11.50
C GLU A 520 14.59 20.19 11.72
N LEU A 521 13.98 21.14 12.44
CA LEU A 521 12.55 21.20 12.76
C LEU A 521 11.72 22.03 11.78
N GLU A 522 12.35 22.75 10.85
CA GLU A 522 11.58 23.47 9.83
C GLU A 522 10.88 22.45 8.93
N PRO A 523 9.55 22.53 8.75
CA PRO A 523 8.89 21.71 7.75
C PRO A 523 9.51 22.09 6.41
N GLU A 524 9.93 21.09 5.62
CA GLU A 524 10.43 21.30 4.26
C GLU A 524 9.50 22.28 3.55
N ALA A 525 9.95 23.53 3.41
CA ALA A 525 9.27 24.51 2.59
C ALA A 525 9.29 23.91 1.20
N VAL A 526 8.10 23.51 0.74
CA VAL A 526 7.83 23.04 -0.61
C VAL A 526 8.57 23.98 -1.56
N GLU A 527 9.62 23.48 -2.20
CA GLU A 527 10.30 24.19 -3.28
C GLU A 527 9.24 24.40 -4.37
N ALA A 528 8.66 25.60 -4.37
CA ALA A 528 7.92 26.10 -5.49
C ALA A 528 8.92 26.20 -6.64
N GLU A 529 8.84 25.27 -7.59
CA GLU A 529 9.48 25.38 -8.88
C GLU A 529 9.02 26.69 -9.55
N GLU A 530 9.80 27.76 -9.35
CA GLU A 530 9.80 28.92 -10.24
C GLU A 530 10.21 28.41 -11.62
N THR A 531 9.21 28.14 -12.45
CA THR A 531 9.40 27.98 -13.88
C THR A 531 9.77 29.35 -14.44
N GLU A 532 11.06 29.55 -14.67
CA GLU A 532 11.61 30.66 -15.45
C GLU A 532 10.91 30.70 -16.82
N GLU A 533 10.15 31.76 -17.05
CA GLU A 533 9.75 32.21 -18.39
C GLU A 533 11.02 32.71 -19.10
N ASP A 534 11.62 31.84 -19.91
CA ASP A 534 12.65 32.23 -20.87
C ASP A 534 12.01 33.00 -22.04
N GLU A 535 12.29 34.30 -22.08
CA GLU A 535 12.17 35.14 -23.27
C GLU A 535 13.20 34.71 -24.34
N ALA A 536 12.72 34.14 -25.46
CA ALA A 536 13.31 34.29 -26.80
C ALA A 536 12.37 33.80 -27.92
#